data_AF-A0A2A7GVX8-F1
#
_entry.id   AF-A0A2A7GVX8-F1
#
_cell.length_a   1.000
_cell.length_b   1.000
_cell.length_c   1.000
_cell.angle_alpha   90.00
_cell.angle_beta   90.00
_cell.angle_gamma   90.00
#
_symmetry.space_group_name_H-M   'P 1'
#
loop_
_entity.id
_entity.type
_entity.pdbx_description
1 polymer ?
#
loop_
_entity_poly.entity_id
_entity_poly.type
_entity_poly.pdbx_seq_one_letter_code
_entity_poly.pdbx_strand_id
1 'polypeptide(L)' 'MRVFVKNLRGEPLMPCSPRKARLLLKQGKAKIIRYTPFTIQLQYAT' A
#
# COMPACT_ATOMS: atom_id res chain seq x y z
N MET A 1 -3.52 -7.52 -12.07
CA MET A 1 -2.38 -7.02 -11.28
C MET A 1 -2.85 -6.71 -9.86
N ARG A 2 -2.14 -7.20 -8.84
CA ARG A 2 -2.43 -6.92 -7.41
C ARG A 2 -1.27 -6.10 -6.83
N VAL A 3 -1.58 -5.18 -5.92
CA VAL A 3 -0.58 -4.37 -5.20
C VAL A 3 -0.42 -4.93 -3.79
N PHE A 4 0.80 -5.24 -3.40
CA PHE A 4 1.08 -5.68 -2.03
C PHE A 4 0.94 -4.50 -1.07
N VAL A 5 0.31 -4.75 0.07
CA VAL A 5 0.06 -3.72 1.08
C VAL A 5 0.72 -4.17 2.38
N LYS A 6 1.40 -3.25 3.05
CA LYS A 6 1.85 -3.42 4.43
C LYS A 6 1.11 -2.46 5.36
N ASN A 7 0.86 -2.89 6.59
CA ASN A 7 0.33 -1.99 7.63
C ASN A 7 1.42 -1.02 8.13
N LEU A 8 1.07 -0.15 9.08
CA LEU A 8 1.99 0.80 9.68
C LEU A 8 3.21 0.11 10.33
N ARG A 9 3.03 -1.08 10.90
CA ARG A 9 4.08 -1.90 11.55
C ARG A 9 4.97 -2.66 10.56
N GLY A 10 4.67 -2.60 9.26
CA GLY A 10 5.44 -3.31 8.23
C GLY A 10 5.04 -4.78 8.03
N GLU A 11 3.93 -5.20 8.63
CA GLU A 11 3.36 -6.54 8.44
C GLU A 11 2.54 -6.57 7.15
N PRO A 12 2.58 -7.67 6.39
CA PRO A 12 1.80 -7.82 5.18
C PRO A 12 0.30 -7.82 5.49
N LEU A 13 -0.47 -7.08 4.69
CA LEU A 13 -1.92 -7.07 4.70
C LEU A 13 -2.47 -7.70 3.41
N MET A 14 -3.79 -7.83 3.31
CA MET A 14 -4.43 -8.26 2.07
C MET A 14 -4.04 -7.31 0.90
N PRO A 15 -3.61 -7.86 -0.26
CA PRO A 15 -3.26 -7.06 -1.42
C PRO A 15 -4.50 -6.36 -1.98
N CYS A 16 -4.30 -5.15 -2.51
CA CYS A 16 -5.40 -4.33 -3.03
C CYS A 16 -5.35 -4.17 -4.56
N SER A 17 -6.45 -3.66 -5.12
CA SER A 17 -6.49 -3.30 -6.54
C SER A 17 -5.62 -2.07 -6.82
N PRO A 18 -5.00 -1.96 -8.01
CA PRO A 18 -4.21 -0.79 -8.39
C PRO A 18 -4.98 0.54 -8.27
N ARG A 19 -6.30 0.50 -8.51
CA ARG A 19 -7.18 1.67 -8.32
C ARG A 19 -7.16 2.16 -6.88
N LYS A 20 -7.32 1.26 -5.90
CA LYS A 20 -7.29 1.60 -4.47
C LYS A 20 -5.91 2.10 -4.05
N ALA A 21 -4.84 1.45 -4.52
CA ALA A 21 -3.46 1.88 -4.24
C ALA A 21 -3.21 3.32 -4.70
N ARG A 22 -3.61 3.68 -5.94
CA ARG A 22 -3.48 5.07 -6.45
C ARG A 22 -4.25 6.08 -5.61
N LEU A 23 -5.47 5.75 -5.19
CA LEU A 23 -6.28 6.59 -4.30
C LEU A 23 -5.58 6.83 -2.96
N LEU A 24 -5.04 5.78 -2.34
CA LEU A 24 -4.33 5.88 -1.07
C LEU A 24 -3.05 6.73 -1.19
N LEU A 25 -2.30 6.54 -2.27
CA LEU A 25 -1.11 7.34 -2.57
C LEU A 25 -1.47 8.82 -2.82
N LYS A 26 -2.50 9.10 -3.62
CA LYS A 26 -2.97 10.47 -3.90
C LYS A 26 -3.50 11.17 -2.65
N GLN A 27 -4.10 10.41 -1.73
CA GLN A 27 -4.60 10.92 -0.43
C GLN A 27 -3.49 11.06 0.63
N GLY A 28 -2.24 10.69 0.34
CA GLY A 28 -1.15 10.71 1.33
C GLY A 28 -1.35 9.72 2.48
N LYS A 29 -2.18 8.68 2.29
CA LYS A 29 -2.47 7.65 3.31
C LYS A 29 -1.55 6.43 3.20
N ALA A 30 -0.77 6.36 2.14
CA ALA A 30 0.20 5.30 1.92
C ALA A 30 1.45 5.86 1.25
N LYS A 31 2.56 5.16 1.43
CA LYS A 31 3.84 5.42 0.74
C LYS A 31 4.27 4.21 -0.07
N ILE A 32 5.01 4.43 -1.15
CA ILE A 32 5.63 3.34 -1.92
C ILE A 32 6.87 2.88 -1.15
N ILE A 33 7.01 1.57 -0.96
CA ILE A 33 8.19 0.97 -0.30
C ILE A 33 9.00 0.05 -1.21
N ARG A 34 8.40 -0.43 -2.31
CA ARG A 34 9.08 -1.28 -3.29
C ARG A 34 8.36 -1.17 -4.64
N TYR A 35 9.12 -1.14 -5.74
CA TYR A 35 8.57 -1.06 -7.09
C TYR A 35 8.31 -2.45 -7.72
N THR A 36 9.14 -3.45 -7.41
CA THR A 36 9.01 -4.83 -7.90
C THR A 36 9.22 -5.86 -6.77
N PRO A 37 8.18 -6.64 -6.39
CA PRO A 37 6.78 -6.41 -6.73
C PRO A 37 6.28 -5.08 -6.13
N PHE A 38 5.35 -4.42 -6.81
CA PHE A 38 4.86 -3.11 -6.39
C PHE A 38 4.16 -3.22 -5.03
N THR A 39 4.71 -2.51 -4.05
CA THR A 39 4.31 -2.61 -2.64
C THR A 39 4.14 -1.22 -2.04
N ILE A 40 3.00 -0.99 -1.40
CA ILE A 40 2.71 0.23 -0.63
C ILE A 40 2.60 -0.09 0.86
N GLN A 41 2.92 0.87 1.70
CA GLN A 41 2.75 0.80 3.15
C GLN A 41 1.76 1.87 3.60
N LEU A 42 0.78 1.49 4.43
CA LEU A 42 -0.17 2.42 5.03
C LEU A 42 0.53 3.31 6.07
N GLN A 43 0.14 4.58 6.13
CA GLN A 43 0.65 5.58 7.06
C GLN A 43 -0.30 5.89 8.22
N TYR A 44 -1.38 5.11 8.35
CA TYR A 44 -2.33 5.23 9.44
C TYR A 44 -2.45 3.89 10.17
N ALA A 45 -2.76 3.96 11.46
CA ALA A 45 -3.14 2.77 12.22
C ALA A 45 -4.42 2.21 11.62
N THR A 46 -4.35 0.96 11.17
CA THR A 46 -5.51 0.17 10.75
C THR A 46 -5.83 -0.79 11.87
#